data_AF-A0A9P5GW68-F1
#
_entry.id   AF-A0A9P5GW68-F1
#
_cell.length_a   1.000
_cell.length_b   1.000
_cell.length_c   1.000
_cell.angle_alpha   90.00
_cell.angle_beta   90.00
_cell.angle_gamma   90.00
#
_symmetry.space_group_name_H-M   'P 1'
#
loop_
_entity.id
_entity.type
_entity.pdbx_description
1 polymer ?
#
loop_
_entity_poly.entity_id
_entity_poly.type
_entity_poly.pdbx_seq_one_letter_code
_entity_poly.pdbx_strand_id
1 'polypeptide(L)'
;MKGAYGLIEACGGIEAWTTSARADAQIGLLLWWDAITSLLSREDCVFPYAYVEAILSNTDNRNWNFFDLCGCPHSVVALVMQVVRLSAEKRQSLSMRYVTFDITVIAQIEQALESWYHISPAALAFGSEEDIQQDQDCMHCSEAWRHGLLLYIYRVFRWKPGSPIPMHVVRLARVIVDHVVSCRDESMVARQALLPLFFAGCEQRDRSVRQNIVQFCSVWNDRTRYQMFGSTIPLLEEVWAEQEAKGFENVWWGHVVDRKHTASCYPLQMQLCFG
;
A
#
# COMPACT_ATOMS: atom_id res chain seq x y z
N MET A 1 -8.41 -8.46 -12.46
CA MET A 1 -9.01 -9.10 -11.26
C MET A 1 -10.31 -9.88 -11.54
N LYS A 2 -11.33 -9.33 -12.23
CA LYS A 2 -12.61 -10.05 -12.47
C LYS A 2 -12.49 -11.44 -13.11
N GLY A 3 -11.60 -11.61 -14.09
CA GLY A 3 -11.34 -12.91 -14.71
C GLY A 3 -10.73 -13.93 -13.73
N ALA A 4 -9.79 -13.50 -12.88
CA ALA A 4 -9.18 -14.37 -11.87
C ALA A 4 -10.20 -14.80 -10.82
N TYR A 5 -11.04 -13.87 -10.33
CA TYR A 5 -12.14 -14.19 -9.41
C TYR A 5 -13.10 -15.21 -10.02
N GLY A 6 -13.56 -15.00 -11.26
CA GLY A 6 -14.47 -15.93 -11.94
C GLY A 6 -13.88 -17.34 -12.13
N LEU A 7 -12.58 -17.45 -12.40
CA LEU A 7 -11.89 -18.74 -12.49
C LEU A 7 -11.82 -19.44 -11.12
N ILE A 8 -11.55 -18.70 -10.05
CA ILE A 8 -11.47 -19.26 -8.70
C ILE A 8 -12.84 -19.78 -8.23
N GLU A 9 -13.91 -19.01 -8.45
CA GLU A 9 -15.28 -19.44 -8.18
C GLU A 9 -15.66 -20.69 -8.97
N ALA A 10 -15.30 -20.76 -10.26
CA ALA A 10 -15.55 -21.93 -11.09
C ALA A 10 -14.81 -23.20 -10.61
N CYS A 11 -13.68 -23.03 -9.91
CA CYS A 11 -12.90 -24.12 -9.32
C CYS A 11 -13.36 -24.51 -7.90
N GLY A 12 -14.46 -23.94 -7.39
CA GLY A 12 -15.05 -24.29 -6.09
C GLY A 12 -14.87 -23.24 -5.00
N GLY A 13 -14.39 -22.03 -5.33
CA GLY A 13 -14.32 -20.91 -4.38
C GLY A 13 -13.49 -21.24 -3.13
N ILE A 14 -13.79 -20.58 -2.01
CA ILE A 14 -13.01 -20.64 -0.75
C ILE A 14 -12.67 -22.07 -0.30
N GLU A 15 -13.58 -23.01 -0.51
CA GLU A 15 -13.43 -24.39 -0.06
C GLU A 15 -12.35 -25.18 -0.84
N ALA A 16 -12.03 -24.75 -2.07
CA ALA A 16 -11.16 -25.50 -2.98
C ALA A 16 -9.66 -25.15 -2.91
N TRP A 17 -9.27 -24.06 -2.23
CA TRP A 17 -7.91 -23.51 -2.30
C TRP A 17 -6.88 -24.25 -1.45
N THR A 18 -7.35 -25.08 -0.51
CA THR A 18 -6.49 -25.87 0.40
C THR A 18 -5.78 -27.03 -0.28
N THR A 19 -5.96 -27.19 -1.59
CA THR A 19 -5.37 -28.27 -2.39
C THR A 19 -3.84 -28.19 -2.47
N SER A 20 -3.22 -27.00 -2.37
CA SER A 20 -1.76 -26.87 -2.23
C SER A 20 -1.32 -25.53 -1.65
N ALA A 21 -0.18 -25.52 -0.94
CA ALA A 21 0.43 -24.30 -0.40
C ALA A 21 0.74 -23.25 -1.49
N ARG A 22 1.02 -23.69 -2.73
CA ARG A 22 1.27 -22.80 -3.87
C ARG A 22 0.00 -22.07 -4.30
N ALA A 23 -1.12 -22.78 -4.41
CA ALA A 23 -2.39 -22.17 -4.79
C ALA A 23 -2.82 -21.13 -3.74
N ASP A 24 -2.71 -21.49 -2.46
CA ASP A 24 -2.99 -20.59 -1.35
C ASP A 24 -2.12 -19.31 -1.36
N ALA A 25 -0.81 -19.42 -1.63
CA ALA A 25 0.06 -18.25 -1.80
C ALA A 25 -0.32 -17.37 -3.00
N GLN A 26 -0.70 -17.98 -4.13
CA GLN A 26 -1.13 -17.25 -5.32
C GLN A 26 -2.42 -16.47 -5.07
N ILE A 27 -3.35 -17.04 -4.30
CA ILE A 27 -4.58 -16.34 -3.92
C ILE A 27 -4.27 -15.22 -2.94
N GLY A 28 -3.36 -15.43 -1.98
CA GLY A 28 -2.85 -14.35 -1.12
C GLY A 28 -2.32 -13.15 -1.92
N LEU A 29 -1.53 -13.42 -2.96
CA LEU A 29 -1.00 -12.39 -3.86
C LEU A 29 -2.11 -11.70 -4.68
N LEU A 30 -3.08 -12.46 -5.20
CA LEU A 30 -4.22 -11.89 -5.92
C LEU A 30 -5.07 -10.98 -5.02
N LEU A 31 -5.38 -11.41 -3.79
CA LEU A 31 -6.10 -10.58 -2.83
C LEU A 31 -5.34 -9.32 -2.50
N TRP A 32 -4.02 -9.42 -2.32
CA TRP A 32 -3.17 -8.26 -2.11
C TRP A 32 -3.22 -7.27 -3.27
N TRP A 33 -3.06 -7.74 -4.52
CA TRP A 33 -3.14 -6.88 -5.70
C TRP A 33 -4.51 -6.23 -5.87
N ASP A 34 -5.58 -6.98 -5.59
CA ASP A 34 -6.94 -6.45 -5.63
C ASP A 34 -7.11 -5.33 -4.60
N ALA A 35 -6.63 -5.57 -3.38
CA ALA A 35 -6.68 -4.61 -2.29
C ALA A 35 -5.89 -3.34 -2.61
N ILE A 36 -4.65 -3.43 -3.11
CA ILE A 36 -3.84 -2.25 -3.43
C ILE A 36 -4.44 -1.44 -4.59
N THR A 37 -4.94 -2.10 -5.62
CA THR A 37 -5.60 -1.42 -6.75
C THR A 37 -6.87 -0.70 -6.29
N SER A 38 -7.64 -1.35 -5.42
CA SER A 38 -8.87 -0.81 -4.82
C SER A 38 -8.57 0.33 -3.84
N LEU A 39 -7.48 0.24 -3.07
CA LEU A 39 -6.98 1.30 -2.20
C LEU A 39 -6.68 2.58 -3.01
N LEU A 40 -5.96 2.44 -4.13
CA LEU A 40 -5.56 3.59 -4.96
C LEU A 40 -6.73 4.27 -5.65
N SER A 41 -7.71 3.49 -6.11
CA SER A 41 -8.93 3.99 -6.75
C SER A 41 -10.01 4.40 -5.74
N ARG A 42 -9.91 3.97 -4.48
CA ARG A 42 -10.96 4.07 -3.45
C ARG A 42 -12.27 3.44 -3.95
N GLU A 43 -12.15 2.33 -4.66
CA GLU A 43 -13.26 1.52 -5.18
C GLU A 43 -13.33 0.19 -4.41
N ASP A 44 -14.44 -0.54 -4.58
CA ASP A 44 -14.58 -1.85 -3.96
C ASP A 44 -13.61 -2.87 -4.55
N CYS A 45 -13.12 -3.76 -3.69
CA CYS A 45 -12.42 -4.97 -4.13
C CYS A 45 -13.31 -5.82 -5.04
N VAL A 46 -12.69 -6.45 -6.04
CA VAL A 46 -13.37 -7.46 -6.85
C VAL A 46 -13.60 -8.74 -6.04
N PHE A 47 -12.63 -9.14 -5.22
CA PHE A 47 -12.74 -10.29 -4.34
C PHE A 47 -13.57 -9.94 -3.10
N PRO A 48 -14.60 -10.74 -2.77
CA PRO A 48 -15.37 -10.54 -1.55
C PRO A 48 -14.50 -10.64 -0.29
N TYR A 49 -14.84 -9.89 0.77
CA TYR A 49 -14.05 -9.88 2.01
C TYR A 49 -13.94 -11.26 2.68
N ALA A 50 -14.90 -12.16 2.45
CA ALA A 50 -14.84 -13.54 2.93
C ALA A 50 -13.56 -14.27 2.47
N TYR A 51 -13.03 -13.93 1.30
CA TYR A 51 -11.75 -14.48 0.81
C TYR A 51 -10.58 -14.03 1.70
N VAL A 52 -10.60 -12.77 2.12
CA VAL A 52 -9.59 -12.19 3.02
C VAL A 52 -9.69 -12.84 4.39
N GLU A 53 -10.89 -12.99 4.95
CA GLU A 53 -11.10 -13.66 6.25
C GLU A 53 -10.63 -15.11 6.23
N ALA A 54 -11.00 -15.85 5.17
CA ALA A 54 -10.55 -17.22 4.99
C ALA A 54 -9.03 -17.32 4.93
N ILE A 55 -8.37 -16.42 4.20
CA ILE A 55 -6.92 -16.42 4.14
C ILE A 55 -6.30 -15.99 5.48
N LEU A 56 -6.77 -14.93 6.13
CA LEU A 56 -6.17 -14.45 7.38
C LEU A 56 -6.38 -15.41 8.56
N SER A 57 -7.46 -16.18 8.58
CA SER A 57 -7.77 -17.16 9.63
C SER A 57 -6.92 -18.45 9.58
N ASN A 58 -6.25 -18.73 8.46
CA ASN A 58 -5.49 -19.97 8.25
C ASN A 58 -3.97 -19.71 8.37
N THR A 59 -3.49 -19.41 9.58
CA THR A 59 -2.09 -19.08 9.84
C THR A 59 -1.19 -20.29 10.09
N ASP A 60 -1.73 -21.36 10.65
CA ASP A 60 -0.91 -22.35 11.36
C ASP A 60 -0.22 -23.40 10.46
N ASN A 61 -0.48 -23.36 9.14
CA ASN A 61 -0.03 -24.42 8.23
C ASN A 61 0.59 -23.90 6.90
N ARG A 62 1.04 -22.64 6.88
CA ARG A 62 1.57 -22.01 5.66
C ARG A 62 3.09 -21.96 5.65
N ASN A 63 3.65 -22.37 4.51
CA ASN A 63 5.07 -22.19 4.18
C ASN A 63 5.39 -20.78 3.66
N TRP A 64 4.46 -19.82 3.79
CA TRP A 64 4.57 -18.46 3.29
C TRP A 64 3.84 -17.50 4.24
N ASN A 65 4.28 -16.26 4.28
CA ASN A 65 3.55 -15.19 4.95
C ASN A 65 3.41 -13.95 4.03
N PHE A 66 2.54 -13.01 4.39
CA PHE A 66 2.33 -11.81 3.57
C PHE A 66 3.58 -10.94 3.45
N PHE A 67 4.46 -10.94 4.45
CA PHE A 67 5.70 -10.19 4.37
C PHE A 67 6.58 -10.74 3.23
N ASP A 68 6.70 -12.06 3.09
CA ASP A 68 7.46 -12.67 2.00
C ASP A 68 6.86 -12.34 0.62
N LEU A 69 5.53 -12.27 0.53
CA LEU A 69 4.84 -11.97 -0.74
C LEU A 69 4.92 -10.49 -1.13
N CYS A 70 4.63 -9.59 -0.18
CA CYS A 70 4.39 -8.18 -0.46
C CYS A 70 5.05 -7.18 0.49
N GLY A 71 5.91 -7.64 1.40
CA GLY A 71 6.68 -6.80 2.34
C GLY A 71 5.84 -6.13 3.42
N CYS A 72 4.56 -6.50 3.51
CA CYS A 72 3.65 -5.98 4.52
C CYS A 72 3.45 -7.03 5.62
N PRO A 73 3.71 -6.69 6.90
CA PRO A 73 3.48 -7.61 8.00
C PRO A 73 2.02 -8.07 8.05
N HIS A 74 1.80 -9.34 8.41
CA HIS A 74 0.46 -9.93 8.45
C HIS A 74 -0.55 -9.09 9.24
N SER A 75 -0.16 -8.59 10.41
CA SER A 75 -1.01 -7.72 11.24
C SER A 75 -1.36 -6.39 10.56
N VAL A 76 -0.47 -5.84 9.72
CA VAL A 76 -0.71 -4.61 8.97
C VAL A 76 -1.57 -4.91 7.73
N VAL A 77 -1.41 -6.07 7.08
CA VAL A 77 -2.26 -6.49 5.96
C VAL A 77 -3.73 -6.54 6.38
N ALA A 78 -4.04 -7.09 7.54
CA ALA A 78 -5.41 -7.11 8.06
C ALA A 78 -6.01 -5.70 8.18
N LEU A 79 -5.19 -4.70 8.54
CA LEU A 79 -5.59 -3.29 8.62
C LEU A 79 -5.72 -2.66 7.22
N VAL A 80 -4.80 -2.94 6.30
CA VAL A 80 -4.89 -2.50 4.88
C VAL A 80 -6.23 -2.96 4.30
N MET A 81 -6.58 -4.23 4.45
CA MET A 81 -7.81 -4.81 3.91
C MET A 81 -9.07 -4.13 4.46
N GLN A 82 -9.07 -3.77 5.74
CA GLN A 82 -10.16 -2.99 6.34
C GLN A 82 -10.21 -1.57 5.79
N VAL A 83 -9.07 -0.89 5.70
CA VAL A 83 -8.97 0.48 5.17
C VAL A 83 -9.44 0.56 3.72
N VAL A 84 -9.14 -0.44 2.88
CA VAL A 84 -9.62 -0.50 1.49
C VAL A 84 -11.14 -0.43 1.45
N ARG A 85 -11.82 -1.33 2.18
CA ARG A 85 -13.28 -1.37 2.26
C ARG A 85 -13.87 -0.06 2.74
N LEU A 86 -13.33 0.46 3.85
CA LEU A 86 -13.78 1.72 4.44
C LEU A 86 -13.57 2.91 3.48
N SER A 87 -12.54 2.86 2.63
CA SER A 87 -12.28 3.93 1.66
C SER A 87 -13.30 3.93 0.51
N ALA A 88 -13.71 2.73 0.07
CA ALA A 88 -14.79 2.57 -0.90
C ALA A 88 -16.15 2.99 -0.32
N GLU A 89 -16.47 2.55 0.90
CA GLU A 89 -17.68 2.95 1.62
C GLU A 89 -17.74 4.47 1.84
N LYS A 90 -16.61 5.09 2.22
CA LYS A 90 -16.51 6.55 2.33
C LYS A 90 -16.81 7.21 0.99
N ARG A 91 -16.19 6.74 -0.11
CA ARG A 91 -16.43 7.30 -1.46
C ARG A 91 -17.89 7.18 -1.87
N GLN A 92 -18.53 6.04 -1.62
CA GLN A 92 -19.95 5.82 -1.90
C GLN A 92 -20.85 6.73 -1.06
N SER A 93 -20.57 6.88 0.24
CA SER A 93 -21.35 7.74 1.13
C SER A 93 -21.37 9.20 0.66
N LEU A 94 -20.28 9.71 0.08
CA LEU A 94 -20.20 11.07 -0.48
C LEU A 94 -21.15 11.29 -1.66
N SER A 95 -21.55 10.22 -2.36
CA SER A 95 -22.55 10.28 -3.44
C SER A 95 -23.99 10.18 -2.94
N MET A 96 -24.20 9.81 -1.67
CA MET A 96 -25.52 9.59 -1.07
C MET A 96 -25.94 10.76 -0.18
N ARG A 97 -27.18 11.26 -0.35
CA ARG A 97 -27.64 12.50 0.30
C ARG A 97 -27.89 12.38 1.81
N TYR A 98 -28.23 11.19 2.31
CA TYR A 98 -28.70 10.97 3.69
C TYR A 98 -27.87 9.93 4.46
N VAL A 99 -26.68 9.60 3.96
CA VAL A 99 -25.79 8.63 4.60
C VAL A 99 -24.56 9.37 5.11
N THR A 100 -24.21 9.16 6.38
CA THR A 100 -22.97 9.64 6.98
C THR A 100 -22.02 8.47 7.18
N PHE A 101 -20.76 8.64 6.75
CA PHE A 101 -19.72 7.67 7.01
C PHE A 101 -19.31 7.70 8.49
N ASP A 102 -19.31 6.54 9.13
CA ASP A 102 -18.84 6.38 10.50
C ASP A 102 -17.31 6.32 10.54
N ILE A 103 -16.70 7.31 11.19
CA ILE A 103 -15.23 7.43 11.30
C ILE A 103 -14.66 6.73 12.53
N THR A 104 -15.50 6.14 13.40
CA THR A 104 -15.03 5.50 14.64
C THR A 104 -14.10 4.32 14.39
N VAL A 105 -14.42 3.46 13.42
CA VAL A 105 -13.58 2.31 13.04
C VAL A 105 -12.20 2.78 12.53
N ILE A 106 -12.15 3.90 11.80
CA ILE A 106 -10.89 4.48 11.35
C ILE A 106 -10.01 4.92 12.53
N ALA A 107 -10.60 5.51 13.58
CA ALA A 107 -9.85 5.89 14.78
C ALA A 107 -9.24 4.67 15.50
N GLN A 108 -9.94 3.53 15.50
CA GLN A 108 -9.42 2.28 16.07
C GLN A 108 -8.26 1.73 15.23
N ILE A 109 -8.36 1.80 13.90
CA ILE A 109 -7.28 1.39 13.00
C ILE A 109 -6.05 2.29 13.17
N GLU A 110 -6.24 3.61 13.27
CA GLU A 110 -5.15 4.56 13.55
C GLU A 110 -4.44 4.19 14.86
N GLN A 111 -5.20 3.96 15.94
CA GLN A 111 -4.62 3.54 17.24
C GLN A 111 -3.86 2.21 17.15
N ALA A 112 -4.39 1.23 16.39
CA ALA A 112 -3.71 -0.04 16.15
C ALA A 112 -2.38 0.16 15.41
N LEU A 113 -2.34 1.04 14.40
CA LEU A 113 -1.11 1.38 13.65
C LEU A 113 -0.12 2.21 14.47
N GLU A 114 -0.59 3.07 15.37
CA GLU A 114 0.26 3.88 16.25
C GLU A 114 0.91 3.05 17.36
N SER A 115 0.22 2.02 17.85
CA SER A 115 0.71 1.11 18.88
C SER A 115 1.49 -0.10 18.32
N TRP A 116 1.45 -0.31 17.01
CA TRP A 116 2.20 -1.38 16.35
C TRP A 116 3.70 -1.07 16.31
N TYR A 117 4.52 -2.11 16.48
CA TYR A 117 5.96 -2.06 16.30
C TYR A 117 6.48 -3.40 15.75
N HIS A 118 7.59 -3.35 15.02
CA HIS A 118 8.27 -4.56 14.55
C HIS A 118 8.84 -5.36 15.72
N ILE A 119 8.63 -6.67 15.71
CA ILE A 119 9.16 -7.59 16.71
C ILE A 119 10.24 -8.44 16.06
N SER A 120 11.49 -8.16 16.41
CA SER A 120 12.63 -8.96 15.97
C SER A 120 12.50 -10.41 16.47
N PRO A 121 12.73 -11.42 15.62
CA PRO A 121 12.71 -12.83 16.02
C PRO A 121 13.69 -13.14 17.15
N ALA A 122 13.24 -13.88 18.17
CA ALA A 122 14.09 -14.27 19.30
C ALA A 122 15.33 -15.08 18.89
N ALA A 123 15.26 -15.80 17.75
CA ALA A 123 16.37 -16.55 17.18
C ALA A 123 17.59 -15.67 16.83
N LEU A 124 17.38 -14.36 16.57
CA LEU A 124 18.47 -13.42 16.25
C LEU A 124 19.45 -13.21 17.41
N ALA A 125 19.06 -13.52 18.66
CA ALA A 125 19.97 -13.45 19.81
C ALA A 125 21.22 -14.35 19.65
N PHE A 126 21.12 -15.36 18.79
CA PHE A 126 22.21 -16.27 18.45
C PHE A 126 22.53 -16.26 16.95
N GLY A 127 22.01 -15.27 16.21
CA GLY A 127 22.18 -15.13 14.77
C GLY A 127 23.51 -14.51 14.37
N SER A 128 23.78 -14.52 13.07
CA SER A 128 24.89 -13.81 12.44
C SER A 128 24.59 -12.32 12.26
N GLU A 129 25.62 -11.54 11.91
CA GLU A 129 25.44 -10.13 11.54
C GLU A 129 24.51 -9.98 10.33
N GLU A 130 24.59 -10.89 9.35
CA GLU A 130 23.69 -10.87 8.19
C GLU A 130 22.23 -11.10 8.59
N ASP A 131 21.96 -11.97 9.56
CA ASP A 131 20.59 -12.18 10.06
C ASP A 131 20.03 -10.90 10.70
N ILE A 132 20.88 -10.15 11.42
CA ILE A 132 20.51 -8.85 12.00
C ILE A 132 20.24 -7.83 10.90
N GLN A 133 21.10 -7.75 9.89
CA GLN A 133 20.91 -6.82 8.77
C GLN A 133 19.64 -7.13 7.97
N GLN A 134 19.34 -8.41 7.75
CA GLN A 134 18.11 -8.83 7.09
C GLN A 134 16.86 -8.47 7.91
N ASP A 135 16.88 -8.65 9.23
CA ASP A 135 15.79 -8.21 10.11
C ASP A 135 15.60 -6.69 10.10
N GLN A 136 16.70 -5.92 10.04
CA GLN A 136 16.62 -4.47 9.89
C GLN A 136 15.95 -4.06 8.57
N ASP A 137 16.32 -4.68 7.45
CA ASP A 137 15.65 -4.44 6.17
C ASP A 137 14.14 -4.74 6.27
N CYS A 138 13.78 -5.83 6.95
CA CYS A 138 12.39 -6.21 7.18
C CYS A 138 11.64 -5.19 8.05
N MET A 139 12.27 -4.73 9.13
CA MET A 139 11.74 -3.69 10.02
C MET A 139 11.50 -2.39 9.26
N HIS A 140 12.47 -1.94 8.47
CA HIS A 140 12.35 -0.71 7.71
C HIS A 140 11.21 -0.78 6.69
N CYS A 141 11.06 -1.89 5.95
CA CYS A 141 9.95 -2.07 5.02
C CYS A 141 8.59 -2.12 5.73
N SER A 142 8.53 -2.80 6.89
CA SER A 142 7.33 -2.87 7.72
C SER A 142 6.89 -1.50 8.25
N GLU A 143 7.84 -0.72 8.76
CA GLU A 143 7.60 0.64 9.23
C GLU A 143 7.19 1.58 8.10
N ALA A 144 7.77 1.42 6.90
CA ALA A 144 7.32 2.16 5.72
C ALA A 144 5.84 1.87 5.43
N TRP A 145 5.40 0.60 5.45
CA TRP A 145 4.00 0.22 5.30
C TRP A 145 3.09 0.82 6.38
N ARG A 146 3.49 0.72 7.65
CA ARG A 146 2.72 1.27 8.77
C ARG A 146 2.49 2.77 8.64
N HIS A 147 3.56 3.53 8.43
CA HIS A 147 3.47 4.98 8.26
C HIS A 147 2.77 5.37 6.95
N GLY A 148 2.96 4.59 5.88
CA GLY A 148 2.27 4.78 4.60
C GLY A 148 0.76 4.64 4.74
N LEU A 149 0.30 3.66 5.52
CA LEU A 149 -1.12 3.48 5.81
C LEU A 149 -1.68 4.62 6.68
N LEU A 150 -0.96 5.07 7.70
CA LEU A 150 -1.34 6.26 8.48
C LEU A 150 -1.46 7.51 7.60
N LEU A 151 -0.51 7.71 6.68
CA LEU A 151 -0.53 8.82 5.75
C LEU A 151 -1.72 8.75 4.78
N TYR A 152 -2.01 7.56 4.25
CA TYR A 152 -3.19 7.30 3.44
C TYR A 152 -4.47 7.63 4.23
N ILE A 153 -4.58 7.13 5.47
CA ILE A 153 -5.75 7.35 6.31
C ILE A 153 -5.98 8.85 6.53
N TYR A 154 -4.93 9.60 6.85
CA TYR A 154 -5.03 11.05 7.00
C TYR A 154 -5.60 11.70 5.73
N ARG A 155 -5.00 11.42 4.57
CA ARG A 155 -5.39 12.04 3.30
C ARG A 155 -6.79 11.66 2.85
N VAL A 156 -7.20 10.41 3.03
CA VAL A 156 -8.51 9.92 2.59
C VAL A 156 -9.61 10.24 3.58
N PHE A 157 -9.38 10.08 4.88
CA PHE A 157 -10.43 10.14 5.89
C PHE A 157 -10.51 11.48 6.62
N ARG A 158 -9.37 12.13 6.90
CA ARG A 158 -9.29 13.30 7.79
C ARG A 158 -9.17 14.63 7.05
N TRP A 159 -8.41 14.64 5.96
CA TRP A 159 -8.09 15.86 5.23
C TRP A 159 -9.26 16.38 4.39
N LYS A 160 -9.31 17.71 4.20
CA LYS A 160 -10.25 18.40 3.33
C LYS A 160 -9.49 19.33 2.38
N PRO A 161 -9.86 19.40 1.09
CA PRO A 161 -9.24 20.32 0.15
C PRO A 161 -9.20 21.77 0.67
N GLY A 162 -8.07 22.45 0.46
CA GLY A 162 -7.79 23.79 0.93
C GLY A 162 -7.36 23.88 2.40
N SER A 163 -7.43 22.77 3.17
CA SER A 163 -6.96 22.77 4.56
C SER A 163 -5.43 22.61 4.62
N PRO A 164 -4.75 23.33 5.53
CA PRO A 164 -3.31 23.20 5.70
C PRO A 164 -2.95 21.79 6.14
N ILE A 165 -1.80 21.29 5.68
CA ILE A 165 -1.27 19.99 6.06
C ILE A 165 -0.51 20.12 7.38
N PRO A 166 -0.93 19.43 8.46
CA PRO A 166 -0.23 19.44 9.73
C PRO A 166 1.20 18.92 9.61
N MET A 167 2.13 19.48 10.39
CA MET A 167 3.54 19.08 10.35
C MET A 167 3.78 17.61 10.73
N HIS A 168 2.90 16.98 11.51
CA HIS A 168 3.03 15.55 11.80
C HIS A 168 2.86 14.71 10.53
N VAL A 169 2.01 15.10 9.59
CA VAL A 169 1.81 14.41 8.30
C VAL A 169 3.05 14.53 7.42
N VAL A 170 3.65 15.73 7.37
CA VAL A 170 4.93 15.96 6.68
C VAL A 170 6.04 15.12 7.29
N ARG A 171 6.07 15.02 8.62
CA ARG A 171 7.01 14.15 9.35
C ARG A 171 6.77 12.68 9.00
N LEU A 172 5.53 12.19 8.96
CA LEU A 172 5.21 10.81 8.56
C LEU A 172 5.77 10.50 7.17
N ALA A 173 5.54 11.40 6.20
CA ALA A 173 6.08 11.25 4.85
C ALA A 173 7.60 11.20 4.85
N ARG A 174 8.28 12.03 5.63
CA ARG A 174 9.74 12.01 5.73
C ARG A 174 10.25 10.70 6.32
N VAL A 175 9.62 10.22 7.39
CA VAL A 175 9.96 8.95 8.06
C VAL A 175 9.82 7.76 7.10
N ILE A 176 8.78 7.72 6.27
CA ILE A 176 8.65 6.69 5.24
C ILE A 176 9.86 6.68 4.30
N VAL A 177 10.27 7.83 3.79
CA VAL A 177 11.44 7.92 2.90
C VAL A 177 12.71 7.46 3.62
N ASP A 178 12.90 7.88 4.88
CA ASP A 178 14.07 7.48 5.68
C ASP A 178 14.10 5.95 5.88
N HIS A 179 12.97 5.30 6.18
CA HIS A 179 12.91 3.84 6.27
C HIS A 179 13.24 3.16 4.94
N VAL A 180 12.63 3.60 3.82
CA VAL A 180 12.87 2.98 2.51
C VAL A 180 14.33 3.10 2.08
N VAL A 181 14.96 4.26 2.32
CA VAL A 181 16.37 4.51 2.00
C VAL A 181 17.33 3.79 2.97
N SER A 182 16.88 3.42 4.17
CA SER A 182 17.71 2.66 5.11
C SER A 182 17.82 1.18 4.76
N CYS A 183 16.92 0.63 3.93
CA CYS A 183 17.08 -0.72 3.42
C CYS A 183 18.33 -0.81 2.54
N ARG A 184 19.07 -1.92 2.65
CA ARG A 184 20.27 -2.14 1.83
C ARG A 184 19.92 -2.23 0.35
N ASP A 185 20.75 -1.67 -0.52
CA ASP A 185 20.53 -1.67 -1.98
C ASP A 185 20.39 -3.09 -2.56
N GLU A 186 21.13 -4.06 -2.02
CA GLU A 186 21.08 -5.46 -2.44
C GLU A 186 19.74 -6.14 -2.06
N SER A 187 19.06 -5.63 -1.04
CA SER A 187 17.87 -6.23 -0.44
C SER A 187 16.63 -6.09 -1.34
N MET A 188 16.05 -7.22 -1.72
CA MET A 188 14.82 -7.26 -2.53
C MET A 188 13.57 -6.81 -1.74
N VAL A 189 13.69 -6.61 -0.43
CA VAL A 189 12.59 -6.20 0.45
C VAL A 189 12.22 -4.74 0.23
N ALA A 190 13.18 -3.85 -0.01
CA ALA A 190 12.94 -2.41 -0.15
C ALA A 190 11.92 -2.09 -1.27
N ARG A 191 11.96 -2.86 -2.37
CA ARG A 191 11.06 -2.72 -3.52
C ARG A 191 9.58 -2.88 -3.14
N GLN A 192 9.29 -3.64 -2.09
CA GLN A 192 7.92 -3.88 -1.62
C GLN A 192 7.31 -2.65 -0.92
N ALA A 193 8.11 -1.63 -0.59
CA ALA A 193 7.65 -0.37 -0.02
C ALA A 193 7.35 0.73 -1.07
N LEU A 194 7.21 0.38 -2.36
CA LEU A 194 6.95 1.34 -3.43
C LEU A 194 5.66 2.16 -3.20
N LEU A 195 4.57 1.52 -2.75
CA LEU A 195 3.31 2.22 -2.48
C LEU A 195 3.44 3.23 -1.32
N PRO A 196 3.94 2.85 -0.13
CA PRO A 196 4.27 3.82 0.91
C PRO A 196 5.16 4.96 0.40
N LEU A 197 6.20 4.65 -0.37
CA LEU A 197 7.10 5.65 -0.93
C LEU A 197 6.39 6.62 -1.88
N PHE A 198 5.46 6.12 -2.70
CA PHE A 198 4.64 6.95 -3.56
C PHE A 198 3.79 7.93 -2.74
N PHE A 199 3.10 7.46 -1.70
CA PHE A 199 2.32 8.33 -0.81
C PHE A 199 3.22 9.40 -0.17
N ALA A 200 4.37 8.98 0.38
CA ALA A 200 5.33 9.89 0.97
C ALA A 200 5.85 10.92 -0.03
N GLY A 201 6.19 10.50 -1.25
CA GLY A 201 6.69 11.37 -2.32
C GLY A 201 5.70 12.45 -2.73
N CYS A 202 4.40 12.15 -2.71
CA CYS A 202 3.35 13.13 -2.95
C CYS A 202 3.27 14.22 -1.88
N GLU A 203 3.81 13.98 -0.69
CA GLU A 203 3.86 14.94 0.42
C GLU A 203 5.21 15.67 0.54
N GLN A 204 6.25 15.19 -0.14
CA GLN A 204 7.57 15.82 -0.09
C GLN A 204 7.59 17.12 -0.89
N ARG A 205 8.18 18.17 -0.29
CA ARG A 205 8.42 19.47 -0.93
C ARG A 205 9.89 19.73 -1.19
N ASP A 206 10.76 19.11 -0.40
CA ASP A 206 12.20 19.28 -0.53
C ASP A 206 12.72 18.55 -1.78
N ARG A 207 13.49 19.26 -2.60
CA ARG A 207 13.99 18.77 -3.88
C ARG A 207 14.98 17.61 -3.71
N SER A 208 15.82 17.63 -2.68
CA SER A 208 16.79 16.56 -2.43
C SER A 208 16.06 15.26 -2.08
N VAL A 209 14.98 15.35 -1.29
CA VAL A 209 14.17 14.17 -0.94
C VAL A 209 13.44 13.62 -2.15
N ARG A 210 12.85 14.50 -2.97
CA ARG A 210 12.22 14.08 -4.25
C ARG A 210 13.23 13.38 -5.16
N GLN A 211 14.45 13.89 -5.24
CA GLN A 211 15.52 13.27 -6.03
C GLN A 211 15.89 11.87 -5.52
N ASN A 212 15.96 11.67 -4.20
CA ASN A 212 16.18 10.34 -3.63
C ASN A 212 15.08 9.35 -4.00
N ILE A 213 13.81 9.78 -4.02
CA ILE A 213 12.67 8.95 -4.42
C ILE A 213 12.74 8.59 -5.90
N VAL A 214 13.06 9.55 -6.77
CA VAL A 214 13.25 9.31 -8.20
C VAL A 214 14.40 8.34 -8.45
N GLN A 215 15.53 8.53 -7.75
CA GLN A 215 16.69 7.65 -7.85
C GLN A 215 16.33 6.22 -7.44
N PHE A 216 15.64 6.05 -6.31
CA PHE A 216 15.15 4.75 -5.86
C PHE A 216 14.28 4.08 -6.93
N CYS A 217 13.29 4.80 -7.48
CA CYS A 217 12.43 4.26 -8.52
C CYS A 217 13.20 3.89 -9.79
N SER A 218 14.18 4.70 -10.20
CA SER A 218 15.02 4.42 -11.38
C SER A 218 15.84 3.14 -11.19
N VAL A 219 16.54 3.01 -10.05
CA VAL A 219 17.36 1.84 -9.72
C VAL A 219 16.52 0.57 -9.74
N TRP A 220 15.35 0.59 -9.11
CA TRP A 220 14.47 -0.58 -9.07
C TRP A 220 13.81 -0.91 -10.40
N ASN A 221 13.47 0.10 -11.21
CA ASN A 221 12.98 -0.09 -12.57
C ASN A 221 14.03 -0.81 -13.44
N ASP A 222 15.29 -0.38 -13.35
CA ASP A 222 16.39 -0.97 -14.12
C ASP A 222 16.71 -2.40 -13.65
N ARG A 223 16.70 -2.62 -12.33
CA ARG A 223 17.03 -3.92 -11.72
C ARG A 223 15.96 -4.99 -11.93
N THR A 224 14.68 -4.65 -11.76
CA THR A 224 13.59 -5.65 -11.79
C THR A 224 12.88 -5.73 -13.14
N ARG A 225 13.03 -4.70 -13.99
CA ARG A 225 12.20 -4.50 -15.20
C ARG A 225 10.70 -4.45 -14.92
N TYR A 226 10.31 -4.24 -13.66
CA TYR A 226 8.90 -4.06 -13.30
C TYR A 226 8.49 -2.64 -13.66
N GLN A 227 7.60 -2.53 -14.66
CA GLN A 227 7.14 -1.26 -15.22
C GLN A 227 6.51 -0.31 -14.18
N MET A 228 6.06 -0.84 -13.04
CA MET A 228 5.45 -0.08 -11.94
C MET A 228 6.38 1.02 -11.40
N PHE A 229 7.68 0.72 -11.25
CA PHE A 229 8.66 1.71 -10.78
C PHE A 229 8.86 2.83 -11.80
N GLY A 230 9.03 2.47 -13.09
CA GLY A 230 9.12 3.45 -14.17
C GLY A 230 7.85 4.29 -14.36
N SER A 231 6.68 3.74 -14.03
CA SER A 231 5.39 4.45 -14.10
C SER A 231 5.13 5.35 -12.90
N THR A 232 5.81 5.11 -11.77
CA THR A 232 5.66 5.90 -10.54
C THR A 232 6.28 7.29 -10.67
N ILE A 233 7.44 7.40 -11.32
CA ILE A 233 8.14 8.67 -11.55
C ILE A 233 7.25 9.71 -12.26
N PRO A 234 6.70 9.46 -13.46
CA PRO A 234 5.87 10.45 -14.15
C PRO A 234 4.59 10.78 -13.39
N LEU A 235 4.07 9.84 -12.58
CA LEU A 235 2.92 10.12 -11.72
C LEU A 235 3.26 11.07 -10.58
N LEU A 236 4.41 10.90 -9.92
CA LEU A 236 4.92 11.81 -8.90
C LEU A 236 5.17 13.20 -9.49
N GLU A 237 5.81 13.27 -10.65
CA GLU A 237 6.08 14.54 -11.35
C GLU A 237 4.79 15.29 -11.70
N GLU A 238 3.74 14.59 -12.14
CA GLU A 238 2.44 15.19 -12.39
C GLU A 238 1.79 15.75 -11.11
N VAL A 239 1.83 15.00 -10.00
CA VAL A 239 1.35 15.48 -8.70
C VAL A 239 2.11 16.72 -8.27
N TRP A 240 3.43 16.72 -8.38
CA TRP A 240 4.28 17.84 -8.00
C TRP A 240 4.03 19.09 -8.85
N ALA A 241 3.89 18.94 -10.17
CA ALA A 241 3.59 20.04 -11.08
C ALA A 241 2.21 20.65 -10.78
N GLU A 242 1.21 19.82 -10.49
CA GLU A 242 -0.11 20.31 -10.11
C GLU A 242 -0.12 21.02 -8.76
N GLN A 243 0.62 20.52 -7.77
CA GLN A 243 0.80 21.17 -6.48
C GLN A 243 1.50 22.53 -6.62
N GLU A 244 2.49 22.65 -7.51
CA GLU A 244 3.16 23.91 -7.80
C GLU A 244 2.21 24.92 -8.46
N ALA A 245 1.36 24.45 -9.39
CA ALA A 245 0.42 25.31 -10.11
C ALA A 245 -0.81 25.74 -9.28
N LYS A 246 -1.36 24.84 -8.46
CA LYS A 246 -2.65 25.04 -7.77
C LYS A 246 -2.50 25.23 -6.26
N GLY A 247 -1.31 25.06 -5.71
CA GLY A 247 -1.05 25.05 -4.28
C GLY A 247 -1.08 23.64 -3.67
N PHE A 248 -0.18 23.39 -2.74
CA PHE A 248 0.02 22.09 -2.09
C PHE A 248 -1.22 21.64 -1.30
N GLU A 249 -1.94 22.59 -0.70
CA GLU A 249 -3.18 22.37 0.07
C GLU A 249 -4.39 22.10 -0.83
N ASN A 250 -4.26 22.19 -2.16
CA ASN A 250 -5.39 22.01 -3.08
C ASN A 250 -5.27 20.72 -3.91
N VAL A 251 -4.08 20.11 -3.94
CA VAL A 251 -3.79 18.94 -4.77
C VAL A 251 -3.20 17.82 -3.91
N TRP A 252 -3.78 16.64 -4.07
CA TRP A 252 -3.25 15.39 -3.54
C TRP A 252 -3.31 14.34 -4.64
N TRP A 253 -2.56 13.27 -4.44
CA TRP A 253 -2.37 12.19 -5.41
C TRP A 253 -3.69 11.57 -5.89
N GLY A 254 -4.71 11.50 -5.02
CA GLY A 254 -6.00 10.89 -5.34
C GLY A 254 -6.69 11.54 -6.54
N HIS A 255 -6.63 12.87 -6.67
CA HIS A 255 -7.22 13.59 -7.81
C HIS A 255 -6.54 13.27 -9.14
N VAL A 256 -5.22 13.06 -9.11
CA VAL A 256 -4.43 12.73 -10.32
C VAL A 256 -4.71 11.30 -10.74
N VAL A 257 -4.71 10.37 -9.78
CA VAL A 257 -5.03 8.95 -10.00
C VAL A 257 -6.45 8.80 -10.55
N ASP A 258 -7.45 9.43 -9.93
CA ASP A 258 -8.85 9.37 -10.40
C ASP A 258 -9.01 9.88 -11.84
N ARG A 259 -8.28 10.94 -12.21
CA ARG A 259 -8.34 11.50 -13.57
C ARG A 259 -7.73 10.55 -14.59
N LYS A 260 -6.61 9.90 -14.27
CA LYS A 260 -6.01 8.90 -15.16
C LYS A 260 -6.91 7.68 -15.32
N HIS A 261 -7.56 7.25 -14.24
CA HIS A 261 -8.56 6.18 -14.29
C HIS A 261 -9.75 6.52 -15.19
N THR A 262 -10.25 7.77 -15.16
CA THR A 262 -11.39 8.22 -15.98
C THR A 262 -11.04 8.55 -17.43
N ALA A 263 -9.84 9.05 -17.71
CA ALA A 263 -9.38 9.38 -19.06
C ALA A 263 -9.00 8.13 -19.89
N SER A 264 -8.65 7.02 -19.24
CA SER A 264 -8.25 5.77 -19.89
C SER A 264 -9.46 4.93 -20.30
N CYS A 265 -10.23 5.42 -21.28
CA CYS A 265 -11.39 4.73 -21.85
C CYS A 265 -10.99 3.68 -22.94
N TYR A 266 -9.84 3.01 -22.77
CA TYR A 266 -9.33 1.95 -23.67
C TYR A 266 -9.04 0.64 -22.91
N PRO A 267 -9.13 -0.54 -23.56
CA PRO A 267 -9.28 -1.85 -22.88
C PRO A 267 -8.05 -2.35 -22.12
N LEU A 268 -6.89 -1.69 -22.27
CA LEU A 268 -5.66 -2.00 -21.55
C LEU A 268 -5.43 -0.90 -20.52
N GLN A 269 -6.21 -0.98 -19.46
CA GLN A 269 -6.11 -0.14 -18.28
C GLN A 269 -4.65 -0.13 -17.82
N MET A 270 -4.00 1.03 -17.82
CA MET A 270 -2.75 1.21 -17.08
C MET A 270 -3.14 1.22 -15.60
N GLN A 271 -3.44 0.04 -15.06
CA GLN A 271 -3.60 -0.13 -13.63
C GLN A 271 -2.26 0.29 -13.04
N LEU A 272 -2.28 1.34 -12.22
CA LEU A 272 -1.16 1.68 -11.37
C LEU A 272 -1.03 0.53 -10.38
N CYS A 273 -0.37 -0.53 -10.81
CA CYS A 273 -0.07 -1.67 -9.97
C CYS A 273 1.08 -1.23 -9.08
N PHE A 274 0.92 -1.41 -7.78
CA PHE A 274 1.95 -1.15 -6.79
C PHE A 274 2.19 -2.40 -5.93
N GLY A 275 2.11 -3.59 -6.53
CA GLY A 275 2.28 -4.85 -5.82
C GLY A 275 2.89 -5.93 -6.68
#